data_AF-A0A840L882-F1
#
_entry.id   AF-A0A840L882-F1
#
_cell.length_a   1.000
_cell.length_b   1.000
_cell.length_c   1.000
_cell.angle_alpha   90.00
_cell.angle_beta   90.00
_cell.angle_gamma   90.00
#
_symmetry.space_group_name_H-M   'P 1'
#
loop_
_entity.id
_entity.type
_entity.pdbx_description
1 polymer ?
#
loop_
_entity_poly.entity_id
_entity_poly.type
_entity_poly.pdbx_seq_one_letter_code
_entity_poly.pdbx_strand_id
1 'polypeptide(L)'
;MLRALLLILIALNALLFGWTRGWLDEVLSFKARGDREPERVARQVNPEHVRLLTPQSLTQLQASEARSCLELPLVGDAALQAAQSLLARSGITPTDFQPQHSEEPGVWAVASIKLPNKDFQQRKEETYRKMKINFEYLQGMPDEMPSLILSRHGSEKAAANAMEALDRRQLKGLRVLTLQEPVKRHRLLVPQADGLLRAKLAQLSKDPALAPGFRPCPAAPAAEAASAPASTSLTPTVPASAAAATAVPAR
;
A
#
# COMPACT_ATOMS: atom_id res chain seq x y z
N MET A 1 -31.15 79.95 39.55
CA MET A 1 -31.60 78.56 39.30
C MET A 1 -30.90 77.96 38.06
N LEU A 2 -31.05 78.53 36.85
CA LEU A 2 -30.48 77.94 35.61
C LEU A 2 -28.93 77.87 35.57
N ARG A 3 -28.23 78.90 36.04
CA ARG A 3 -26.76 78.94 36.05
C ARG A 3 -26.13 77.86 36.93
N ALA A 4 -26.74 77.57 38.08
CA ALA A 4 -26.29 76.51 38.98
C ALA A 4 -26.48 75.13 38.34
N LEU A 5 -27.63 74.89 37.70
CA LEU A 5 -27.90 73.67 36.93
C LEU A 5 -26.90 73.44 35.80
N LEU A 6 -26.56 74.49 35.04
CA LEU A 6 -25.54 74.42 33.98
C LEU A 6 -24.18 73.98 34.54
N LEU A 7 -23.74 74.61 35.64
CA LEU A 7 -22.46 74.28 36.28
C LEU A 7 -22.42 72.84 36.80
N ILE A 8 -23.52 72.38 37.41
CA ILE A 8 -23.66 70.99 37.86
C ILE A 8 -23.60 70.02 36.67
N LEU A 9 -24.30 70.32 35.58
CA LEU A 9 -24.29 69.48 34.37
C LEU A 9 -22.89 69.41 33.75
N ILE A 10 -22.18 70.53 33.70
CA ILE A 10 -20.79 70.58 33.21
C ILE A 10 -19.89 69.73 34.11
N ALA A 11 -20.01 69.87 35.43
CA ALA A 11 -19.21 69.09 36.38
C ALA A 11 -19.48 67.58 36.25
N LEU A 12 -20.75 67.18 36.15
CA LEU A 12 -21.14 65.77 35.92
C LEU A 12 -20.61 65.22 34.60
N ASN A 13 -20.68 65.99 33.51
CA ASN A 13 -20.13 65.58 32.21
C ASN A 13 -18.61 65.48 32.24
N ALA A 14 -17.92 66.42 32.88
CA ALA A 14 -16.46 66.37 33.03
C ALA A 14 -16.03 65.15 33.86
N LEU A 15 -16.78 64.84 34.91
CA LEU A 15 -16.55 63.66 35.76
C LEU A 15 -16.80 62.35 34.98
N LEU A 16 -17.90 62.27 34.24
CA LEU A 16 -18.20 61.13 33.35
C LEU A 16 -17.15 60.99 32.24
N PHE A 17 -16.71 62.09 31.63
CA PHE A 17 -15.68 62.10 30.61
C PHE A 17 -14.35 61.57 31.15
N GLY A 18 -13.90 62.07 32.31
CA GLY A 18 -12.72 61.57 33.01
C GLY A 18 -12.81 60.08 33.32
N TRP A 19 -13.99 59.61 33.75
CA TRP A 19 -14.26 58.19 33.99
C TRP A 19 -14.12 57.35 32.71
N THR A 20 -14.77 57.73 31.60
CA THR A 20 -14.69 56.98 30.33
C THR A 20 -13.30 56.98 29.68
N ARG A 21 -12.46 57.96 30.03
CA ARG A 21 -11.06 58.04 29.59
C ARG A 21 -10.11 57.21 30.46
N GLY A 22 -10.59 56.65 31.56
CA GLY A 22 -9.81 55.82 32.49
C GLY A 22 -8.93 56.62 33.46
N TRP A 23 -9.11 57.93 33.58
CA TRP A 23 -8.33 58.76 34.52
C TRP A 23 -8.60 58.40 35.98
N LEU A 24 -9.78 57.83 36.23
CA LEU A 24 -10.22 57.39 37.55
C LEU A 24 -9.90 55.90 37.81
N ASP A 25 -9.42 55.16 36.81
CA ASP A 25 -9.18 53.71 36.91
C ASP A 25 -8.04 53.39 37.91
N GLU A 26 -7.03 54.26 38.01
CA GLU A 26 -5.85 54.08 38.89
C GLU A 26 -6.13 54.45 40.36
N VAL A 27 -7.08 55.36 40.60
CA VAL A 27 -7.43 55.84 41.94
C VAL A 27 -8.56 55.02 42.57
N LEU A 28 -9.53 54.56 41.78
CA LEU A 28 -10.74 53.91 42.28
C LEU A 28 -10.75 52.38 42.06
N SER A 29 -9.75 51.79 41.39
CA SER A 29 -9.66 50.35 41.07
C SER A 29 -10.87 49.74 40.33
N PHE A 30 -11.86 50.56 39.91
CA PHE A 30 -12.99 50.14 39.09
C PHE A 30 -12.71 50.51 37.63
N LYS A 31 -12.44 49.51 36.78
CA LYS A 31 -12.18 49.75 35.35
C LYS A 31 -13.48 50.13 34.62
N ALA A 32 -13.48 51.29 33.97
CA ALA A 32 -14.62 51.78 33.17
C ALA A 32 -14.91 50.94 31.91
N ARG A 33 -13.95 50.14 31.44
CA ARG A 33 -14.08 49.28 30.25
C ARG A 33 -14.36 47.84 30.66
N GLY A 34 -15.60 47.40 30.48
CA GLY A 34 -15.98 45.99 30.60
C GLY A 34 -15.39 45.14 29.48
N ASP A 35 -15.00 43.91 29.85
CA ASP A 35 -14.90 42.63 29.10
C ASP A 35 -14.68 42.64 27.57
N ARG A 36 -14.05 43.67 27.02
CA ARG A 36 -13.25 43.51 25.80
C ARG A 36 -11.90 43.05 26.28
N GLU A 37 -11.45 41.91 25.78
CA GLU A 37 -10.10 41.37 26.02
C GLU A 37 -9.15 41.75 24.86
N PRO A 38 -8.91 43.04 24.52
CA PRO A 38 -7.96 43.39 23.46
C PRO A 38 -6.55 42.91 23.81
N GLU A 39 -6.27 42.79 25.11
CA GLU A 39 -5.05 42.19 25.65
C GLU A 39 -4.83 40.74 25.18
N ARG A 40 -5.89 39.96 24.93
CA ARG A 40 -5.74 38.60 24.37
C ARG A 40 -5.29 38.59 22.92
N VAL A 41 -5.74 39.57 22.13
CA VAL A 41 -5.32 39.72 20.72
C VAL A 41 -3.90 40.24 20.66
N ALA A 42 -3.54 41.20 21.52
CA ALA A 42 -2.18 41.73 21.61
C ALA A 42 -1.16 40.71 22.12
N ARG A 43 -1.60 39.68 22.86
CA ARG A 43 -0.76 38.58 23.35
C ARG A 43 -0.75 37.34 22.44
N GLN A 44 -1.30 37.43 21.22
CA GLN A 44 -1.16 36.31 20.27
C GLN A 44 0.31 36.17 19.88
N VAL A 45 0.88 35.02 20.23
CA VAL A 45 2.25 34.67 19.84
C VAL A 45 2.19 34.14 18.42
N ASN A 46 2.87 34.80 17.51
CA ASN A 46 3.05 34.41 16.11
C ASN A 46 1.74 34.23 15.30
N PRO A 47 0.80 35.20 15.31
CA PRO A 47 -0.45 35.10 14.53
C PRO A 47 -0.20 34.92 13.03
N GLU A 48 0.93 35.41 12.50
CA GLU A 48 1.35 35.29 11.11
C GLU A 48 1.69 33.85 10.67
N HIS A 49 1.86 32.93 11.61
CA HIS A 49 2.01 31.50 11.31
C HIS A 49 0.67 30.82 10.98
N VAL A 50 -0.46 31.46 11.31
CA VAL A 50 -1.79 30.96 10.94
C VAL A 50 -2.09 31.36 9.50
N ARG A 51 -1.72 30.49 8.56
CA ARG A 51 -2.05 30.67 7.15
C ARG A 51 -3.35 29.96 6.81
N LEU A 52 -4.26 30.69 6.16
CA LEU A 52 -5.43 30.09 5.55
C LEU A 52 -4.99 29.29 4.32
N LEU A 53 -5.23 27.99 4.36
CA LEU A 53 -5.04 27.13 3.20
C LEU A 53 -6.09 27.50 2.15
N THR A 54 -5.63 27.80 0.93
CA THR A 54 -6.53 27.93 -0.21
C THR A 54 -7.10 26.56 -0.56
N PRO A 55 -8.30 26.47 -1.16
CA PRO A 55 -8.87 25.18 -1.59
C PRO A 55 -7.93 24.40 -2.53
N GLN A 56 -7.12 25.11 -3.33
CA GLN A 56 -6.10 24.51 -4.17
C GLN A 56 -4.99 23.84 -3.34
N SER A 57 -4.47 24.52 -2.31
CA SER A 57 -3.45 23.95 -1.42
C SER A 57 -3.96 22.77 -0.58
N LEU A 58 -5.23 22.81 -0.14
CA LEU A 58 -5.89 21.67 0.51
C LEU A 58 -5.96 20.47 -0.42
N THR A 59 -6.36 20.68 -1.68
CA THR A 59 -6.43 19.60 -2.67
C THR A 59 -5.05 19.00 -2.96
N GLN A 60 -4.01 19.83 -3.02
CA GLN A 60 -2.61 19.37 -3.19
C GLN A 60 -2.12 18.55 -2.00
N LEU A 61 -2.40 19.00 -0.77
CA LEU A 61 -2.06 18.27 0.46
C LEU A 61 -2.79 16.92 0.51
N GLN A 62 -4.10 16.90 0.28
CA GLN A 62 -4.90 15.67 0.24
C GLN A 62 -4.42 14.72 -0.87
N ALA A 63 -4.01 15.23 -2.04
CA ALA A 63 -3.46 14.42 -3.12
C ALA A 63 -2.08 13.84 -2.79
N SER A 64 -1.29 14.52 -1.94
CA SER A 64 -0.02 14.00 -1.40
C SER A 64 -0.22 13.03 -0.23
N GLU A 65 -1.30 13.18 0.55
CA GLU A 65 -1.68 12.22 1.60
C GLU A 65 -2.31 10.95 1.04
N ALA A 66 -2.96 11.03 -0.13
CA ALA A 66 -3.46 9.87 -0.86
C ALA A 66 -2.31 9.08 -1.50
N ARG A 67 -1.47 8.49 -0.65
CA ARG A 67 -0.38 7.60 -1.05
C ARG A 67 -0.97 6.27 -1.44
N SER A 68 -0.80 5.92 -2.69
CA SER A 68 -1.25 4.62 -3.22
C SER A 68 -0.05 3.79 -3.62
N CYS A 69 -0.09 2.49 -3.32
CA CYS A 69 0.91 1.57 -3.82
C CYS A 69 0.65 1.28 -5.31
N LEU A 70 1.68 1.45 -6.14
CA LEU A 70 1.65 1.07 -7.55
C LEU A 70 2.69 0.01 -7.86
N GLU A 71 2.37 -0.96 -8.71
CA GLU A 71 3.29 -1.97 -9.19
C GLU A 71 3.36 -1.97 -10.73
N LEU A 72 4.53 -2.30 -11.27
CA LEU A 72 4.73 -2.56 -12.68
C LEU A 72 5.22 -4.00 -12.87
N PRO A 73 4.36 -4.92 -13.37
CA PRO A 73 4.77 -6.28 -13.68
C PRO A 73 5.53 -6.32 -15.02
N LEU A 74 6.67 -6.99 -15.04
CA LEU A 74 7.57 -7.13 -16.17
C LEU A 74 7.96 -8.60 -16.34
N VAL A 75 8.15 -9.01 -17.59
CA VAL A 75 8.53 -10.40 -17.93
C VAL A 75 9.89 -10.36 -18.63
N GLY A 76 10.87 -11.05 -18.05
CA GLY A 76 12.24 -11.13 -18.56
C GLY A 76 13.15 -9.97 -18.15
N ASP A 77 14.46 -10.24 -18.15
CA ASP A 77 15.51 -9.31 -17.69
C ASP A 77 15.64 -8.07 -18.60
N ALA A 78 15.42 -8.23 -19.92
CA ALA A 78 15.50 -7.13 -20.88
C ALA A 78 14.41 -6.06 -20.64
N ALA A 79 13.19 -6.49 -20.31
CA ALA A 79 12.08 -5.59 -20.00
C ALA A 79 12.35 -4.80 -18.71
N LEU A 80 12.91 -5.46 -17.69
CA LEU A 80 13.34 -4.80 -16.45
C LEU A 80 14.36 -3.69 -16.73
N GLN A 81 15.41 -3.99 -17.50
CA GLN A 81 16.46 -3.03 -17.81
C GLN A 81 15.93 -1.83 -18.60
N ALA A 82 15.06 -2.08 -19.59
CA ALA A 82 14.41 -1.04 -20.37
C ALA A 82 13.57 -0.11 -19.47
N ALA A 83 12.71 -0.68 -18.63
CA ALA A 83 11.87 0.07 -17.71
C ALA A 83 12.69 0.92 -16.72
N GLN A 84 13.71 0.33 -16.09
CA GLN A 84 14.61 1.05 -15.17
C GLN A 84 15.33 2.21 -15.86
N SER A 85 15.80 2.00 -17.11
CA SER A 85 16.48 3.05 -17.86
C SER A 85 15.57 4.23 -18.21
N LEU A 86 14.31 3.96 -18.56
CA LEU A 86 13.32 5.00 -18.86
C LEU A 86 12.95 5.78 -17.59
N LEU A 87 12.71 5.07 -16.48
CA LEU A 87 12.41 5.69 -15.18
C LEU A 87 13.56 6.58 -14.71
N ALA A 88 14.80 6.12 -14.83
CA ALA A 88 15.99 6.89 -14.49
C ALA A 88 16.12 8.17 -15.35
N ARG A 89 15.91 8.08 -16.67
CA ARG A 89 15.92 9.25 -17.58
C ARG A 89 14.81 10.26 -17.27
N SER A 90 13.69 9.78 -16.76
CA SER A 90 12.59 10.63 -16.31
C SER A 90 12.83 11.28 -14.94
N GLY A 91 13.95 10.97 -14.28
CA GLY A 91 14.32 11.52 -12.97
C GLY A 91 13.55 10.88 -11.80
N ILE A 92 13.08 9.63 -11.94
CA ILE A 92 12.53 8.85 -10.83
C ILE A 92 13.63 7.92 -10.35
N THR A 93 13.94 7.97 -9.05
CA THR A 93 15.11 7.30 -8.49
C THR A 93 14.77 5.90 -8.02
N PRO A 94 15.74 4.96 -7.98
CA PRO A 94 15.53 3.64 -7.41
C PRO A 94 15.22 3.66 -5.91
N THR A 95 15.37 4.78 -5.21
CA THR A 95 14.89 4.93 -3.82
C THR A 95 13.36 4.94 -3.73
N ASP A 96 12.69 5.37 -4.81
CA ASP A 96 11.23 5.41 -4.92
C ASP A 96 10.64 4.05 -5.32
N PHE A 97 11.50 3.09 -5.71
CA PHE A 97 11.10 1.77 -6.21
C PHE A 97 11.73 0.62 -5.42
N GLN A 98 10.96 -0.43 -5.16
CA GLN A 98 11.48 -1.70 -4.67
C GLN A 98 11.41 -2.74 -5.78
N PRO A 99 12.55 -3.20 -6.33
CA PRO A 99 12.57 -4.29 -7.29
C PRO A 99 12.29 -5.61 -6.56
N GLN A 100 11.28 -6.34 -7.02
CA GLN A 100 10.97 -7.69 -6.59
C GLN A 100 11.18 -8.64 -7.76
N HIS A 101 12.03 -9.64 -7.57
CA HIS A 101 12.27 -10.69 -8.54
C HIS A 101 11.51 -11.95 -8.13
N SER A 102 10.89 -12.62 -9.09
CA SER A 102 10.23 -13.91 -8.89
C SER A 102 10.45 -14.77 -10.12
N GLU A 103 10.97 -15.97 -9.94
CA GLU A 103 11.05 -16.95 -11.02
C GLU A 103 9.81 -17.83 -10.97
N GLU A 104 9.06 -17.90 -12.08
CA GLU A 104 8.05 -18.93 -12.24
C GLU A 104 8.74 -20.19 -12.78
N PRO A 105 8.67 -21.31 -12.06
CA PRO A 105 9.30 -22.53 -12.52
C PRO A 105 8.64 -22.99 -13.82
N GLY A 106 9.47 -23.51 -14.73
CA GLY A 106 8.95 -24.18 -15.90
C GLY A 106 8.10 -25.39 -15.50
N VAL A 107 7.22 -25.81 -16.40
CA VAL A 107 6.44 -27.03 -16.25
C VAL A 107 6.89 -28.01 -17.32
N TRP A 108 7.33 -29.19 -16.90
CA TRP A 108 7.73 -30.29 -17.76
C TRP A 108 6.73 -31.42 -17.61
N ALA A 109 6.22 -31.97 -18.71
CA ALA A 109 5.37 -33.15 -18.70
C ALA A 109 6.12 -34.37 -19.19
N VAL A 110 5.83 -35.51 -18.59
CA VAL A 110 6.09 -36.79 -19.23
C VAL A 110 4.85 -37.13 -20.04
N ALA A 111 4.99 -37.11 -21.36
CA ALA A 111 3.93 -37.43 -22.30
C ALA A 111 4.26 -38.69 -23.11
N SER A 112 3.24 -39.28 -23.72
CA SER A 112 3.42 -40.33 -24.71
C SER A 112 4.08 -39.77 -25.97
N ILE A 113 4.67 -40.65 -26.77
CA ILE A 113 4.99 -40.34 -28.16
C ILE A 113 3.75 -39.86 -28.93
N LYS A 114 3.99 -39.18 -30.06
CA LYS A 114 2.95 -38.76 -31.00
C LYS A 114 2.15 -39.98 -31.46
N LEU A 115 0.83 -39.92 -31.31
CA LEU A 115 -0.09 -41.00 -31.64
C LEU A 115 -0.64 -40.78 -33.06
N PRO A 116 -0.27 -41.59 -34.06
CA PRO A 116 -0.55 -41.27 -35.46
C PRO A 116 -2.04 -41.39 -35.84
N ASN A 117 -2.80 -42.22 -35.14
CA ASN A 117 -4.21 -42.49 -35.43
C ASN A 117 -5.00 -42.81 -34.14
N LYS A 118 -6.34 -42.83 -34.23
CA LYS A 118 -7.23 -43.05 -33.08
C LYS A 118 -7.12 -44.47 -32.50
N ASP A 119 -6.87 -45.48 -33.33
CA ASP A 119 -6.73 -46.87 -32.87
C ASP A 119 -5.50 -47.05 -31.97
N PHE A 120 -4.37 -46.39 -32.30
CA PHE A 120 -3.19 -46.40 -31.43
C PHE A 120 -3.43 -45.65 -30.13
N GLN A 121 -4.23 -44.58 -30.15
CA GLN A 121 -4.62 -43.85 -28.93
C GLN A 121 -5.43 -44.75 -28.00
N GLN A 122 -6.48 -45.39 -28.51
CA GLN A 122 -7.35 -46.27 -27.71
C GLN A 122 -6.58 -47.41 -27.07
N ARG A 123 -5.69 -48.08 -27.82
CA ARG A 123 -4.84 -49.16 -27.27
C ARG A 123 -3.91 -48.67 -26.16
N LYS A 124 -3.38 -47.45 -26.29
CA LYS A 124 -2.53 -46.82 -25.26
C LYS A 124 -3.35 -46.43 -24.04
N GLU A 125 -4.54 -45.87 -24.22
CA GLU A 125 -5.46 -45.55 -23.13
C GLU A 125 -5.88 -46.79 -22.35
N GLU A 126 -6.24 -47.88 -23.03
CA GLU A 126 -6.56 -49.16 -22.37
C GLU A 126 -5.36 -49.68 -21.56
N THR A 127 -4.16 -49.56 -22.12
CA THR A 127 -2.91 -49.93 -21.44
C THR A 127 -2.70 -49.08 -20.17
N TYR A 128 -2.87 -47.76 -20.26
CA TYR A 128 -2.74 -46.86 -19.12
C TYR A 128 -3.84 -47.08 -18.07
N ARG A 129 -5.09 -47.33 -18.49
CA ARG A 129 -6.20 -47.69 -17.60
C ARG A 129 -5.92 -49.00 -16.86
N LYS A 130 -5.44 -50.04 -17.57
CA LYS A 130 -5.09 -51.34 -16.97
C LYS A 130 -3.97 -51.19 -15.95
N MET A 131 -3.00 -50.31 -16.20
CA MET A 131 -1.93 -49.98 -15.27
C MET A 131 -2.29 -48.93 -14.21
N LYS A 132 -3.55 -48.47 -14.17
CA LYS A 132 -4.06 -47.46 -13.23
C LYS A 132 -3.24 -46.17 -13.23
N ILE A 133 -2.82 -45.74 -14.42
CA ILE A 133 -2.07 -44.50 -14.61
C ILE A 133 -3.02 -43.41 -15.06
N ASN A 134 -2.97 -42.28 -14.36
CA ASN A 134 -3.70 -41.09 -14.75
C ASN A 134 -3.10 -40.52 -16.04
N PHE A 135 -3.96 -40.12 -16.97
CA PHE A 135 -3.56 -39.48 -18.21
C PHE A 135 -4.46 -38.29 -18.51
N GLU A 136 -3.89 -37.28 -19.15
CA GLU A 136 -4.54 -36.06 -19.61
C GLU A 136 -4.23 -35.90 -21.10
N TYR A 137 -5.15 -35.34 -21.88
CA TYR A 137 -4.88 -35.06 -23.29
C TYR A 137 -3.99 -33.80 -23.40
N LEU A 138 -2.92 -33.85 -24.20
CA LEU A 138 -2.11 -32.67 -24.47
C LEU A 138 -2.96 -31.61 -25.18
N GLN A 139 -2.98 -30.39 -24.63
CA GLN A 139 -3.66 -29.23 -25.19
C GLN A 139 -2.63 -28.14 -25.52
N GLY A 140 -2.92 -27.32 -26.53
CA GLY A 140 -2.13 -26.12 -26.83
C GLY A 140 -0.83 -26.32 -27.63
N MET A 141 -0.49 -27.54 -28.04
CA MET A 141 0.71 -27.83 -28.86
C MET A 141 0.36 -28.62 -30.14
N PRO A 142 0.02 -27.95 -31.26
CA PRO A 142 -0.43 -28.63 -32.49
C PRO A 142 0.61 -29.59 -33.07
N ASP A 143 1.89 -29.28 -32.97
CA ASP A 143 2.96 -30.11 -33.54
C ASP A 143 3.15 -31.44 -32.79
N GLU A 144 2.85 -31.44 -31.49
CA GLU A 144 3.02 -32.59 -30.59
C GLU A 144 1.73 -33.37 -30.35
N MET A 145 0.60 -32.82 -30.77
CA MET A 145 -0.67 -33.51 -30.75
C MET A 145 -0.78 -34.55 -31.88
N PRO A 146 -1.50 -35.65 -31.65
CA PRO A 146 -2.15 -36.02 -30.39
C PRO A 146 -1.20 -36.85 -29.51
N SER A 147 -1.03 -36.44 -28.26
CA SER A 147 -0.28 -37.19 -27.24
C SER A 147 -0.96 -37.10 -25.88
N LEU A 148 -0.70 -38.08 -25.02
CA LEU A 148 -1.27 -38.16 -23.68
C LEU A 148 -0.20 -37.75 -22.66
N ILE A 149 -0.51 -36.81 -21.77
CA ILE A 149 0.32 -36.43 -20.62
C ILE A 149 0.05 -37.40 -19.48
N LEU A 150 1.09 -38.00 -18.91
CA LEU A 150 0.98 -38.92 -17.77
C LEU A 150 1.26 -38.21 -16.44
N SER A 151 2.17 -37.24 -16.43
CA SER A 151 2.54 -36.48 -15.23
C SER A 151 3.16 -35.13 -15.57
N ARG A 152 3.06 -34.17 -14.65
CA ARG A 152 3.63 -32.82 -14.74
C ARG A 152 4.62 -32.61 -13.59
N HIS A 153 5.72 -31.92 -13.85
CA HIS A 153 6.86 -31.72 -12.95
C HIS A 153 7.38 -30.29 -13.05
N GLY A 154 7.91 -29.77 -11.94
CA GLY A 154 8.50 -28.42 -11.87
C GLY A 154 9.96 -28.33 -12.29
N SER A 155 10.57 -29.42 -12.77
CA SER A 155 11.92 -29.40 -13.37
C SER A 155 12.07 -30.50 -14.42
N GLU A 156 12.94 -30.27 -15.41
CA GLU A 156 13.29 -31.27 -16.43
C GLU A 156 13.86 -32.54 -15.79
N LYS A 157 14.72 -32.38 -14.78
CA LYS A 157 15.32 -33.49 -14.04
C LYS A 157 14.29 -34.34 -13.30
N ALA A 158 13.28 -33.72 -12.70
CA ALA A 158 12.18 -34.45 -12.07
C ALA A 158 11.34 -35.22 -13.10
N ALA A 159 11.07 -34.63 -14.27
CA ALA A 159 10.37 -35.30 -15.36
C ALA A 159 11.17 -36.49 -15.92
N ALA A 160 12.48 -36.34 -16.12
CA ALA A 160 13.36 -37.42 -16.57
C ALA A 160 13.36 -38.61 -15.60
N ASN A 161 13.48 -38.34 -14.30
CA ASN A 161 13.41 -39.39 -13.26
C ASN A 161 12.04 -40.10 -13.26
N ALA A 162 10.95 -39.35 -13.44
CA ALA A 162 9.60 -39.92 -13.51
C ALA A 162 9.40 -40.77 -14.77
N MET A 163 9.97 -40.36 -15.91
CA MET A 163 9.98 -41.15 -17.14
C MET A 163 10.73 -42.47 -16.94
N GLU A 164 11.92 -42.46 -16.33
CA GLU A 164 12.67 -43.67 -16.00
C GLU A 164 11.90 -44.59 -15.04
N ALA A 165 11.21 -44.02 -14.06
CA ALA A 165 10.37 -44.79 -13.14
C ALA A 165 9.19 -45.49 -13.85
N LEU A 166 8.64 -44.86 -14.89
CA LEU A 166 7.60 -45.46 -15.73
C LEU A 166 8.17 -46.53 -16.67
N ASP A 167 9.37 -46.32 -17.22
CA ASP A 167 10.04 -47.33 -18.05
C ASP A 167 10.33 -48.62 -17.25
N ARG A 168 10.74 -48.49 -15.98
CA ARG A 168 10.87 -49.64 -15.05
C ARG A 168 9.55 -50.38 -14.81
N ARG A 169 8.41 -49.72 -14.98
CA ARG A 169 7.05 -50.30 -14.96
C ARG A 169 6.59 -50.79 -16.34
N GLN A 170 7.55 -51.08 -17.23
CA GLN A 170 7.35 -51.59 -18.59
C GLN A 170 6.59 -50.63 -19.52
N LEU A 171 6.58 -49.32 -19.25
CA LEU A 171 5.96 -48.32 -20.11
C LEU A 171 6.96 -47.67 -21.06
N LYS A 172 6.98 -48.17 -22.29
CA LYS A 172 7.82 -47.65 -23.37
C LYS A 172 7.11 -46.62 -24.23
N GLY A 173 7.89 -45.71 -24.83
CA GLY A 173 7.40 -44.66 -25.71
C GLY A 173 6.87 -43.45 -24.95
N LEU A 174 7.63 -43.01 -23.94
CA LEU A 174 7.41 -41.77 -23.21
C LEU A 174 8.49 -40.76 -23.63
N ARG A 175 8.15 -39.48 -23.53
CA ARG A 175 9.03 -38.35 -23.81
C ARG A 175 8.78 -37.23 -22.82
N VAL A 176 9.82 -36.48 -22.51
CA VAL A 176 9.70 -35.24 -21.73
C VAL A 176 9.35 -34.12 -22.70
N LEU A 177 8.28 -33.39 -22.42
CA LEU A 177 7.84 -32.20 -23.14
C LEU A 177 7.89 -31.00 -22.21
N THR A 178 8.38 -29.86 -22.70
CA THR A 178 8.32 -28.60 -21.97
C THR A 178 6.95 -27.95 -22.19
N LEU A 179 6.06 -28.03 -21.19
CA LEU A 179 4.74 -27.40 -21.24
C LEU A 179 4.82 -25.89 -21.11
N GLN A 180 5.71 -25.43 -20.23
CA GLN A 180 5.94 -24.02 -19.97
C GLN A 180 7.43 -23.85 -19.68
N GLU A 181 8.08 -22.95 -20.41
CA GLU A 181 9.46 -22.59 -20.14
C GLU A 181 9.55 -21.81 -18.81
N PRO A 182 10.65 -21.94 -18.06
CA PRO A 182 10.86 -21.12 -16.86
C PRO A 182 10.87 -19.64 -17.24
N VAL A 183 9.96 -18.87 -16.63
CA VAL A 183 9.81 -17.45 -16.92
C VAL A 183 10.28 -16.62 -15.73
N LYS A 184 11.26 -15.76 -15.97
CA LYS A 184 11.66 -14.74 -14.99
C LYS A 184 10.62 -13.63 -14.98
N ARG A 185 9.98 -13.42 -13.85
CA ARG A 185 9.09 -12.28 -13.62
C ARG A 185 9.77 -11.27 -12.71
N HIS A 186 9.58 -10.01 -13.05
CA HIS A 186 10.05 -8.88 -12.27
C HIS A 186 8.87 -7.98 -11.93
N ARG A 187 8.90 -7.38 -10.74
CA ARG A 187 7.93 -6.38 -10.31
C ARG A 187 8.68 -5.16 -9.79
N LEU A 188 8.30 -3.98 -10.25
CA LEU A 188 8.78 -2.72 -9.68
C LEU A 188 7.67 -2.13 -8.83
N LEU A 189 7.88 -2.06 -7.52
CA LEU A 189 6.91 -1.56 -6.55
C LEU A 189 7.21 -0.10 -6.17
N VAL A 190 6.22 0.76 -6.23
CA VAL A 190 6.22 2.12 -5.69
C VAL A 190 5.34 2.11 -4.45
N PRO A 191 5.90 1.94 -3.23
CA PRO A 191 5.11 1.72 -2.03
C PRO A 191 4.24 2.93 -1.65
N GLN A 192 4.69 4.14 -1.99
CA GLN A 192 4.04 5.40 -1.61
C GLN A 192 4.04 6.36 -2.81
N ALA A 193 3.13 6.15 -3.76
CA ALA A 193 3.00 7.05 -4.90
C ALA A 193 2.09 8.24 -4.57
N ASP A 194 2.71 9.41 -4.38
CA ASP A 194 2.01 10.69 -4.22
C ASP A 194 1.29 11.10 -5.53
N GLY A 195 0.32 12.03 -5.46
CA GLY A 195 -0.45 12.48 -6.62
C GLY A 195 0.39 12.97 -7.80
N LEU A 196 1.49 13.69 -7.54
CA LEU A 196 2.40 14.16 -8.59
C LEU A 196 3.18 13.01 -9.24
N LEU A 197 3.68 12.07 -8.44
CA LEU A 197 4.40 10.90 -8.93
C LEU A 197 3.47 10.00 -9.76
N ARG A 198 2.24 9.78 -9.29
CA ARG A 198 1.21 9.05 -10.05
C ARG A 198 0.92 9.66 -11.40
N ALA A 199 0.74 10.98 -11.47
CA ALA A 199 0.47 11.66 -12.73
C ALA A 199 1.63 11.48 -13.72
N LYS A 200 2.88 11.55 -13.23
CA LYS A 200 4.08 11.33 -14.03
C LYS A 200 4.20 9.88 -14.52
N LEU A 201 3.97 8.90 -13.64
CA LEU A 201 3.98 7.47 -13.99
C LEU A 201 2.87 7.12 -15.00
N ALA A 202 1.69 7.73 -14.89
CA ALA A 202 0.60 7.55 -15.84
C ALA A 202 0.87 8.18 -17.22
N GLN A 203 1.72 9.20 -17.30
CA GLN A 203 2.19 9.72 -18.58
C GLN A 203 3.24 8.81 -19.21
N LEU A 204 4.16 8.29 -18.40
CA LEU A 204 5.22 7.39 -18.84
C LEU A 204 4.69 6.02 -19.26
N SER A 205 3.62 5.50 -18.65
CA SER A 205 3.03 4.19 -18.98
C SER A 205 2.52 4.05 -20.41
N LYS A 206 2.48 5.15 -21.18
CA LYS A 206 2.18 5.14 -22.62
C LYS A 206 3.36 4.63 -23.46
N ASP A 207 4.57 4.63 -22.92
CA ASP A 207 5.76 4.09 -23.59
C ASP A 207 5.69 2.54 -23.61
N PRO A 208 5.96 1.89 -24.75
CA PRO A 208 5.98 0.43 -24.84
C PRO A 208 6.94 -0.25 -23.86
N ALA A 209 8.00 0.44 -23.42
CA ALA A 209 8.94 -0.09 -22.43
C ALA A 209 8.31 -0.33 -21.05
N LEU A 210 7.14 0.27 -20.77
CA LEU A 210 6.41 0.11 -19.50
C LEU A 210 5.10 -0.66 -19.68
N ALA A 211 4.87 -1.34 -20.80
CA ALA A 211 3.72 -2.23 -20.96
C ALA A 211 3.83 -3.43 -19.98
N PRO A 212 2.75 -3.85 -19.29
CA PRO A 212 1.34 -3.49 -19.50
C PRO A 212 0.85 -2.24 -18.72
N GLY A 213 1.75 -1.48 -18.10
CA GLY A 213 1.46 -0.27 -17.34
C GLY A 213 1.41 -0.49 -15.83
N PHE A 214 1.45 0.60 -15.07
CA PHE A 214 1.34 0.57 -13.61
C PHE A 214 -0.07 0.15 -13.18
N ARG A 215 -0.14 -0.74 -12.20
CA ARG A 215 -1.37 -1.23 -11.58
C ARG A 215 -1.35 -0.91 -10.08
N PRO A 216 -2.50 -0.79 -9.42
CA PRO A 216 -2.51 -0.74 -7.97
C PRO A 216 -1.89 -2.03 -7.44
N CYS A 217 -1.03 -1.93 -6.42
CA CYS A 217 -0.47 -3.12 -5.80
C CYS A 217 -1.61 -4.02 -5.33
N PRO A 218 -1.57 -5.33 -5.60
CA PRO A 218 -2.43 -6.24 -4.87
C PRO A 218 -2.15 -6.02 -3.40
N ALA A 219 -3.19 -5.83 -2.59
CA ALA A 219 -3.04 -5.89 -1.14
C ALA A 219 -2.23 -7.14 -0.85
N ALA A 220 -1.04 -6.96 -0.26
CA ALA A 220 -0.06 -8.04 -0.14
C ALA A 220 -0.80 -9.31 0.30
N PRO A 221 -0.63 -10.46 -0.36
CA PRO A 221 -1.06 -11.70 0.26
C PRO A 221 -0.35 -11.70 1.61
N ALA A 222 -1.14 -11.65 2.69
CA ALA A 222 -0.63 -11.67 4.05
C ALA A 222 0.46 -12.72 4.06
N ALA A 223 1.70 -12.27 4.24
CA ALA A 223 2.85 -13.15 4.25
C ALA A 223 2.48 -14.28 5.20
N GLU A 224 2.34 -15.45 4.58
CA GLU A 224 2.38 -16.78 5.15
C GLU A 224 2.72 -16.68 6.63
N ALA A 225 1.68 -16.83 7.46
CA ALA A 225 1.74 -16.67 8.89
C ALA A 225 2.89 -17.51 9.44
N ALA A 226 4.06 -16.87 9.54
CA ALA A 226 5.20 -17.37 10.25
C ALA A 226 4.75 -17.43 11.69
N SER A 227 4.41 -18.63 12.11
CA SER A 227 4.24 -19.12 13.47
C SER A 227 4.77 -18.14 14.51
N ALA A 228 3.90 -17.24 14.97
CA ALA A 228 4.15 -16.43 16.15
C ALA A 228 3.91 -17.34 17.37
N PRO A 229 4.89 -17.57 18.26
CA PRO A 229 4.59 -18.14 19.55
C PRO A 229 3.73 -17.14 20.32
N ALA A 230 2.68 -17.67 20.94
CA ALA A 230 1.72 -16.94 21.75
C ALA A 230 2.43 -15.97 22.71
N SER A 231 2.26 -14.67 22.47
CA SER A 231 2.61 -13.64 23.44
C SER A 231 1.50 -13.61 24.49
N THR A 232 1.82 -14.14 25.66
CA THR A 232 1.00 -14.08 26.87
C THR A 232 0.66 -12.62 27.17
N SER A 233 -0.63 -12.30 27.13
CA SER A 233 -1.17 -11.02 27.55
C SER A 233 -0.94 -10.81 29.04
N LEU A 234 0.01 -9.93 29.39
CA LEU A 234 0.09 -9.32 30.71
C LEU A 234 -0.76 -8.03 30.69
N THR A 235 -1.96 -8.15 31.22
CA THR A 235 -2.84 -7.02 31.54
C THR A 235 -2.18 -6.12 32.60
N PRO A 236 -2.08 -4.80 32.39
CA PRO A 236 -1.71 -3.88 33.46
C PRO A 236 -2.90 -3.67 34.40
N THR A 237 -2.81 -4.24 35.60
CA THR A 237 -3.72 -3.96 36.72
C THR A 237 -3.48 -2.53 37.20
N VAL A 238 -4.45 -1.65 36.99
CA VAL A 238 -4.51 -0.31 37.58
C VAL A 238 -4.95 -0.44 39.04
N PRO A 239 -4.14 -0.07 40.05
CA PRO A 239 -4.63 -0.02 41.43
C PRO A 239 -5.50 1.23 41.62
N ALA A 240 -6.76 0.99 41.99
CA ALA A 240 -7.71 2.00 42.40
C ALA A 240 -7.23 2.71 43.68
N SER A 241 -7.05 4.02 43.59
CA SER A 241 -6.74 4.89 44.73
C SER A 241 -7.99 5.02 45.61
N ALA A 242 -8.00 4.34 46.76
CA ALA A 242 -9.03 4.47 47.77
C ALA A 242 -8.83 5.78 48.55
N ALA A 243 -9.88 6.59 48.55
CA ALA A 243 -10.04 7.72 49.46
C ALA A 243 -10.16 7.20 50.90
N ALA A 244 -9.32 7.72 51.80
CA ALA A 244 -9.50 7.61 53.23
C ALA A 244 -9.44 9.01 53.83
N ALA A 245 -10.63 9.55 54.08
CA ALA A 245 -10.82 10.67 54.98
C ALA A 245 -10.75 10.15 56.42
N THR A 246 -9.84 10.67 57.23
CA THR A 246 -9.93 10.60 58.69
C THR A 246 -9.42 11.91 59.28
N ALA A 247 -10.36 12.62 59.88
CA ALA A 247 -10.18 13.79 60.72
C ALA A 247 -9.49 13.46 62.04
N VAL A 248 -8.69 14.38 62.59
CA VAL A 248 -8.37 14.52 64.03
C VAL A 248 -8.07 16.00 64.33
N PRO A 249 -8.41 16.55 65.52
CA PRO A 249 -8.88 17.92 65.69
C PRO A 249 -7.91 18.89 66.41
N ALA A 250 -8.43 20.11 66.57
CA ALA A 250 -7.93 21.28 67.28
C ALA A 250 -7.13 21.05 68.58
N ARG A 251 -6.06 21.86 68.73
CA ARG A 251 -5.96 22.85 69.81
C ARG A 251 -4.96 23.95 69.44
#